data_AF-A0A2M8PW51-F1
#
_entry.id   AF-A0A2M8PW51-F1
#
_cell.length_a   1.000
_cell.length_b   1.000
_cell.length_c   1.000
_cell.angle_alpha   90.00
_cell.angle_beta   90.00
_cell.angle_gamma   90.00
#
_symmetry.space_group_name_H-M   'P 1'
#
loop_
_entity.id
_entity.type
_entity.pdbx_description
1 polymer ?
#
loop_
_entity_poly.entity_id
_entity_poly.type
_entity_poly.pdbx_seq_one_letter_code
_entity_poly.pdbx_strand_id
1 'polypeptide(L)'
;ARGTPRIAIRLLKRVRDYAQVRGDGTITKQIADEALDLLDIDHLGLDDIDRRVLRTIIEKFNGGPVGVDVIAASISEEAGTITDVYEPYLLQLGFLNILPRGRVATRRAYEHLGIPYRGTEEQGQQVPLI
;
A
#
# COMPACT_ATOMS: atom_id res chain seq x y z
N ALA A 1 6.05 -11.78 -2.69
CA ALA A 1 4.70 -11.48 -3.27
C ALA A 1 3.57 -11.40 -2.22
N ARG A 2 3.88 -11.16 -0.93
CA ARG A 2 2.88 -10.93 0.13
C ARG A 2 1.82 -12.03 0.31
N GLY A 3 2.14 -13.27 -0.09
CA GLY A 3 1.17 -14.38 -0.12
C GLY A 3 0.01 -14.20 -1.10
N THR A 4 0.00 -13.16 -1.93
CA THR A 4 -1.10 -12.81 -2.82
C THR A 4 -0.79 -13.25 -4.25
N PRO A 5 -1.54 -14.22 -4.83
CA PRO A 5 -1.31 -14.69 -6.20
C PRO A 5 -1.33 -13.56 -7.24
N ARG A 6 -2.22 -12.57 -7.07
CA ARG A 6 -2.33 -11.40 -7.96
C ARG A 6 -1.06 -10.54 -7.96
N ILE A 7 -0.44 -10.34 -6.80
CA ILE A 7 0.82 -9.60 -6.68
C ILE A 7 1.97 -10.39 -7.31
N ALA A 8 2.01 -11.71 -7.12
CA ALA A 8 2.99 -12.57 -7.79
C ALA A 8 2.90 -12.44 -9.32
N ILE A 9 1.68 -12.47 -9.88
CA ILE A 9 1.46 -12.30 -11.33
C ILE A 9 1.90 -10.90 -11.79
N ARG A 10 1.56 -9.84 -11.05
CA ARG A 10 1.98 -8.47 -11.40
C ARG A 10 3.49 -8.32 -11.38
N LEU A 11 4.17 -8.82 -10.35
CA LEU A 11 5.63 -8.78 -10.24
C LEU A 11 6.27 -9.59 -11.37
N LEU A 12 5.76 -10.79 -11.66
CA LEU A 12 6.26 -11.62 -12.76
C LEU A 12 6.15 -10.91 -14.12
N LYS A 13 5.03 -10.22 -14.39
CA LYS A 13 4.88 -9.42 -15.61
C LYS A 13 5.94 -8.32 -15.69
N ARG A 14 6.18 -7.58 -14.60
CA ARG A 14 7.20 -6.52 -14.56
C ARG A 14 8.62 -7.07 -14.73
N VAL A 15 8.95 -8.18 -14.07
CA VAL A 15 10.25 -8.87 -14.21
C VAL A 15 10.44 -9.36 -15.64
N ARG A 16 9.40 -9.93 -16.26
CA ARG A 16 9.42 -10.35 -17.67
C ARG A 16 9.65 -9.16 -18.60
N ASP A 17 8.91 -8.08 -18.42
CA ASP A 17 9.03 -6.89 -19.27
C ASP A 17 10.44 -6.28 -19.12
N TYR A 18 11.02 -6.30 -17.91
CA TYR A 18 12.42 -5.92 -17.68
C TYR A 18 13.41 -6.84 -18.40
N ALA A 19 13.24 -8.16 -18.29
CA ALA A 19 14.09 -9.16 -18.94
C ALA A 19 14.08 -9.03 -20.47
N GLN A 20 12.95 -8.65 -21.06
CA GLN A 20 12.81 -8.42 -22.50
C GLN A 20 13.50 -7.13 -22.97
N VAL A 21 13.55 -6.08 -22.14
CA VAL A 21 14.14 -4.78 -22.52
C VAL A 21 15.64 -4.70 -22.20
N ARG A 22 16.07 -5.31 -21.09
CA ARG A 22 17.43 -5.19 -20.55
C ARG A 22 18.27 -6.47 -20.64
N GLY A 23 17.65 -7.61 -20.95
CA GLY A 23 18.31 -8.91 -21.07
C GLY A 23 18.07 -9.59 -22.41
N ASP A 24 18.14 -10.92 -22.42
CA ASP A 24 17.90 -11.79 -23.57
C ASP A 24 16.48 -12.39 -23.60
N GLY A 25 15.59 -11.89 -22.73
CA GLY A 25 14.25 -12.42 -22.53
C GLY A 25 14.16 -13.61 -21.56
N THR A 26 15.29 -14.13 -21.06
CA THR A 26 15.30 -15.20 -20.04
C THR A 26 15.24 -14.61 -18.64
N ILE A 27 14.29 -15.05 -17.82
CA ILE A 27 14.21 -14.62 -16.41
C ILE A 27 15.18 -15.47 -15.58
N THR A 28 16.35 -14.91 -15.29
CA THR A 28 17.31 -15.49 -14.34
C THR A 28 17.11 -14.90 -12.94
N LYS A 29 17.69 -15.54 -11.91
CA LYS A 29 17.65 -14.99 -10.53
C LYS A 29 18.20 -13.57 -10.48
N GLN A 30 19.33 -13.32 -11.14
CA GLN A 30 19.97 -12.01 -11.15
C GLN A 30 19.07 -10.95 -11.81
N ILE A 31 18.46 -11.26 -12.96
CA ILE A 31 17.52 -10.35 -13.64
C ILE A 31 16.28 -10.09 -12.77
N ALA A 32 15.79 -11.11 -12.07
CA ALA A 32 14.68 -10.94 -11.13
C ALA A 32 15.06 -10.03 -9.96
N ASP A 33 16.24 -10.21 -9.36
CA ASP A 33 16.74 -9.39 -8.26
C ASP A 33 16.90 -7.92 -8.72
N GLU A 34 17.57 -7.68 -9.86
CA GLU A 34 17.73 -6.33 -10.45
C GLU A 34 16.39 -5.66 -10.80
N ALA A 35 15.43 -6.44 -11.34
CA ALA A 35 14.10 -5.94 -11.65
C ALA A 35 13.29 -5.64 -10.38
N LEU A 36 13.42 -6.44 -9.32
CA LEU A 36 12.73 -6.23 -8.05
C LEU A 36 13.32 -5.04 -7.27
N ASP A 37 14.63 -4.84 -7.31
CA ASP A 37 15.30 -3.67 -6.75
C ASP A 37 14.77 -2.38 -7.39
N LEU A 38 14.56 -2.39 -8.71
CA LEU A 38 13.94 -1.28 -9.44
C LEU A 38 12.47 -1.04 -9.09
N LEU A 39 11.79 -2.00 -8.45
CA LEU A 39 10.40 -1.84 -8.03
C LEU A 39 10.26 -1.13 -6.67
N ASP A 40 11.38 -0.75 -6.06
CA ASP A 40 11.43 0.11 -4.87
C ASP A 40 10.55 -0.43 -3.72
N ILE A 41 10.50 -1.76 -3.60
CA ILE A 41 9.75 -2.45 -2.56
C ILE A 41 10.50 -2.26 -1.24
N ASP A 42 9.80 -1.76 -0.22
CA ASP A 42 10.44 -1.51 1.07
C ASP A 42 10.69 -2.79 1.89
N HIS A 43 11.31 -2.62 3.06
CA HIS A 43 11.62 -3.71 4.00
C HIS A 43 10.39 -4.45 4.55
N LEU A 44 9.19 -3.84 4.50
CA LEU A 44 7.91 -4.45 4.87
C LEU A 44 7.17 -5.01 3.65
N GLY A 45 7.77 -4.93 2.47
CA GLY A 45 7.19 -5.41 1.23
C GLY A 45 6.21 -4.43 0.58
N LEU A 46 6.03 -3.20 1.07
CA LEU A 46 5.17 -2.18 0.46
C LEU A 46 5.81 -1.62 -0.81
N ASP A 47 4.99 -1.40 -1.83
CA ASP A 47 5.43 -0.79 -3.08
C ASP A 47 5.11 0.70 -3.11
N ASP A 48 5.42 1.35 -4.23
CA ASP A 48 5.09 2.77 -4.43
C ASP A 48 3.60 3.07 -4.25
N ILE A 49 2.70 2.22 -4.76
CA ILE A 49 1.26 2.47 -4.72
C ILE A 49 0.75 2.35 -3.29
N ASP A 50 1.18 1.35 -2.53
CA ASP A 50 0.83 1.25 -1.10
C ASP A 50 1.21 2.52 -0.33
N ARG A 51 2.43 3.01 -0.54
CA ARG A 51 2.93 4.22 0.13
C ARG A 51 2.18 5.46 -0.35
N ARG A 52 1.79 5.53 -1.63
CA ARG A 52 0.98 6.62 -2.18
C ARG A 52 -0.45 6.62 -1.63
N VAL A 53 -1.06 5.45 -1.42
CA VAL A 53 -2.35 5.32 -0.72
C VAL A 53 -2.23 5.90 0.69
N LEU A 54 -1.26 5.43 1.48
CA LEU A 54 -1.07 5.89 2.86
C LEU A 54 -0.72 7.40 2.92
N ARG A 55 0.23 7.87 2.10
CA ARG A 55 0.57 9.30 2.02
C ARG A 55 -0.62 10.16 1.64
N THR A 56 -1.43 9.72 0.67
CA THR A 56 -2.64 10.45 0.27
C THR A 56 -3.58 10.62 1.46
N ILE A 57 -3.86 9.56 2.21
CA ILE A 57 -4.75 9.62 3.37
C ILE A 57 -4.16 10.56 4.45
N ILE A 58 -2.86 10.47 4.70
CA ILE A 58 -2.20 11.25 5.75
C ILE A 58 -2.05 12.72 5.38
N GLU A 59 -1.45 13.02 4.23
CA GLU A 59 -1.02 14.36 3.85
C GLU A 59 -2.18 15.17 3.23
N LYS A 60 -3.04 14.55 2.42
CA LYS A 60 -4.15 15.25 1.76
C LYS A 60 -5.43 15.28 2.59
N PHE A 61 -5.63 14.27 3.43
CA PHE A 61 -6.87 14.10 4.21
C PHE A 61 -6.65 14.07 5.72
N ASN A 62 -5.47 14.49 6.21
CA ASN A 62 -5.13 14.56 7.64
C ASN A 62 -5.38 13.25 8.41
N GLY A 63 -5.14 12.11 7.76
CA GLY A 63 -5.37 10.78 8.33
C GLY A 63 -6.72 10.15 8.01
N GLY A 64 -7.61 10.85 7.30
CA GLY A 64 -8.95 10.38 6.94
C GLY A 64 -10.04 10.83 7.92
N PRO A 65 -11.27 10.31 7.79
CA PRO A 65 -11.73 9.26 6.87
C PRO A 65 -11.88 9.76 5.42
N VAL A 66 -11.50 8.93 4.45
CA VAL A 66 -11.63 9.23 3.02
C VAL A 66 -12.18 8.04 2.22
N GLY A 67 -13.06 8.31 1.25
CA GLY A 67 -13.63 7.29 0.37
C GLY A 67 -12.59 6.73 -0.62
N VAL A 68 -12.70 5.45 -1.00
CA VAL A 68 -11.73 4.83 -1.91
C VAL A 68 -11.69 5.50 -3.27
N ASP A 69 -12.82 5.98 -3.79
CA ASP A 69 -12.88 6.68 -5.07
C ASP A 69 -12.05 7.98 -5.05
N VAL A 70 -12.03 8.66 -3.90
CA VAL A 70 -11.24 9.89 -3.72
C VAL A 70 -9.75 9.58 -3.63
N ILE A 71 -9.37 8.49 -2.94
CA ILE A 71 -7.99 8.01 -2.91
C ILE A 71 -7.55 7.63 -4.33
N ALA A 72 -8.35 6.83 -5.02
CA ALA A 72 -8.13 6.35 -6.38
C ALA A 72 -7.89 7.52 -7.35
N ALA A 73 -8.78 8.51 -7.34
CA ALA A 73 -8.63 9.73 -8.13
C ALA A 73 -7.33 10.49 -7.78
N SER A 74 -6.97 10.56 -6.50
CA SER A 74 -5.78 11.28 -6.02
C SER A 74 -4.45 10.66 -6.44
N ILE A 75 -4.43 9.36 -6.74
CA ILE A 75 -3.22 8.63 -7.16
C ILE A 75 -3.29 8.10 -8.59
N SER A 76 -4.35 8.45 -9.33
CA SER A 76 -4.60 7.99 -10.71
C SER A 76 -4.63 6.46 -10.84
N GLU A 77 -5.30 5.81 -9.89
CA GLU A 77 -5.52 4.36 -9.87
C GLU A 77 -7.02 4.03 -9.89
N GLU A 78 -7.35 2.77 -10.14
CA GLU A 78 -8.72 2.28 -10.04
C GLU A 78 -9.09 1.89 -8.59
N ALA A 79 -10.28 2.29 -8.15
CA ALA A 79 -10.78 2.01 -6.79
C ALA A 79 -10.86 0.50 -6.49
N GLY A 80 -11.23 -0.32 -7.48
CA GLY A 80 -11.24 -1.77 -7.37
C GLY A 80 -9.85 -2.35 -7.12
N THR A 81 -8.83 -1.78 -7.78
CA THR A 81 -7.43 -2.20 -7.57
C THR A 81 -6.96 -1.85 -6.16
N ILE A 82 -7.31 -0.67 -5.64
CA ILE A 82 -7.05 -0.29 -4.24
C ILE A 82 -7.65 -1.32 -3.27
N THR A 83 -8.94 -1.61 -3.43
CA THR A 83 -9.70 -2.50 -2.53
C THR A 83 -9.24 -3.95 -2.61
N ASP A 84 -9.00 -4.47 -3.81
CA ASP A 84 -8.71 -5.89 -4.01
C ASP A 84 -7.24 -6.26 -3.83
N VAL A 85 -6.32 -5.31 -4.06
CA VAL A 85 -4.88 -5.59 -4.17
C VAL A 85 -4.10 -5.02 -3.00
N TYR A 86 -4.38 -3.78 -2.62
CA TYR A 86 -3.53 -3.04 -1.69
C TYR A 86 -4.12 -3.02 -0.27
N GLU A 87 -5.43 -2.73 -0.13
CA GLU A 87 -6.10 -2.69 1.17
C GLU A 87 -5.90 -3.96 2.02
N PRO A 88 -6.00 -5.20 1.50
CA PRO A 88 -5.89 -6.40 2.33
C PRO A 88 -4.56 -6.47 3.08
N TYR A 89 -3.47 -6.07 2.42
CA TYR A 89 -2.15 -6.09 3.02
C TYR A 89 -1.93 -4.93 3.99
N LEU A 90 -2.41 -3.73 3.63
CA LEU A 90 -2.35 -2.56 4.51
C LEU A 90 -3.15 -2.75 5.81
N LEU A 91 -4.28 -3.44 5.73
CA LEU A 91 -5.07 -3.88 6.89
C LEU A 91 -4.33 -4.90 7.73
N GLN A 92 -3.74 -5.93 7.09
CA GLN A 92 -2.97 -6.97 7.78
C GLN A 92 -1.77 -6.40 8.54
N LEU A 93 -1.06 -5.41 7.95
CA LEU A 93 0.04 -4.72 8.62
C LEU A 93 -0.44 -3.71 9.68
N GLY A 94 -1.74 -3.41 9.74
CA GLY A 94 -2.32 -2.45 10.67
C GLY A 94 -1.98 -1.00 10.32
N PHE A 95 -1.74 -0.69 9.05
CA PHE A 95 -1.49 0.66 8.54
C PHE A 95 -2.78 1.40 8.14
N LEU A 96 -3.85 0.65 7.86
CA LEU A 96 -5.13 1.16 7.41
C LEU A 96 -6.25 0.61 8.27
N ASN A 97 -7.24 1.45 8.60
CA ASN A 97 -8.50 1.05 9.18
C ASN A 97 -9.66 1.40 8.23
N ILE A 98 -10.65 0.51 8.13
CA ILE A 98 -11.89 0.78 7.39
C ILE A 98 -12.98 1.17 8.39
N LEU A 99 -13.59 2.33 8.17
CA LEU A 99 -14.77 2.81 8.88
C LEU A 99 -15.94 2.93 7.89
N PRO A 100 -17.21 2.96 8.36
CA PRO A 100 -18.38 3.16 7.49
C PRO A 100 -18.29 4.42 6.61
N ARG A 101 -17.60 5.45 7.12
CA ARG A 101 -17.38 6.75 6.47
C ARG A 101 -16.14 6.82 5.58
N GLY A 102 -15.31 5.78 5.53
CA GLY A 102 -14.08 5.77 4.71
C GLY A 102 -12.88 5.13 5.40
N ARG A 103 -11.70 5.32 4.79
CA ARG A 103 -10.42 4.75 5.22
C ARG A 103 -9.65 5.74 6.08
N VAL A 104 -9.03 5.25 7.14
CA VAL A 104 -8.24 6.03 8.09
C VAL A 104 -6.84 5.43 8.20
N ALA A 105 -5.81 6.27 8.13
CA ALA A 105 -4.44 5.85 8.35
C ALA A 105 -4.17 5.73 9.85
N THR A 106 -3.59 4.61 10.28
CA THR A 106 -3.26 4.38 11.69
C THR A 106 -1.95 5.08 12.05
N ARG A 107 -1.70 5.26 13.35
CA ARG A 107 -0.40 5.75 13.86
C ARG A 107 0.80 4.99 13.27
N ARG A 108 0.69 3.67 13.06
CA ARG A 108 1.77 2.86 12.47
C ARG A 108 2.11 3.28 11.04
N ALA A 109 1.12 3.73 10.25
CA ALA A 109 1.37 4.25 8.91
C ALA A 109 2.17 5.56 8.93
N TYR A 110 1.88 6.45 9.89
CA TYR A 110 2.64 7.68 10.10
C TYR A 110 4.09 7.38 10.46
N GLU A 111 4.31 6.50 11.43
CA GLU A 111 5.65 6.08 11.87
C GLU A 111 6.44 5.45 10.73
N HIS A 112 5.80 4.56 9.96
CA HIS A 112 6.43 3.91 8.81
C HIS A 112 6.85 4.91 7.72
N LEU A 113 6.02 5.93 7.46
CA LEU A 113 6.32 6.96 6.46
C LEU A 113 7.22 8.09 6.99
N GLY A 114 7.61 8.05 8.28
CA GLY A 114 8.39 9.11 8.91
C GLY A 114 7.63 10.42 9.08
N ILE A 115 6.31 10.39 9.07
CA ILE A 115 5.45 11.58 9.18
C ILE A 115 5.07 11.78 10.66
N PRO A 116 5.22 12.99 11.24
CA PRO A 116 4.83 13.25 12.61
C PRO A 116 3.33 13.00 12.84
N TYR A 117 3.00 12.08 13.75
CA TYR A 117 1.63 11.84 14.16
C TYR A 117 1.20 12.89 15.20
N ARG A 118 0.30 13.80 14.81
CA ARG A 118 -0.26 14.84 15.69
C ARG A 118 -1.65 14.46 16.20
N GLY A 119 -1.76 13.23 16.72
CA GLY A 119 -3.03 12.53 16.91
C GLY A 119 -4.20 13.38 17.41
N THR A 120 -5.38 13.14 16.82
CA THR A 120 -6.65 13.34 17.52
C THR A 120 -6.86 12.11 18.40
N GLU A 121 -6.84 12.28 19.71
CA GLU A 121 -7.12 11.23 20.71
C GLU A 121 -8.60 10.79 20.65
N GLU A 122 -9.06 10.21 19.54
CA GLU A 122 -10.43 9.70 19.43
C GLU A 122 -10.49 8.48 18.53
N GLN A 123 -10.13 7.31 19.08
CA GLN A 123 -10.63 5.99 18.64
C GLN A 123 -10.19 4.86 19.60
N GLY A 124 -10.41 5.09 20.88
CA GLY A 124 -10.23 4.11 21.95
C GLY A 124 -11.28 4.27 23.03
N GLN A 125 -12.55 4.47 22.67
CA GLN A 125 -13.64 4.33 23.62
C GLN A 125 -13.88 2.83 23.84
N GLN A 126 -13.12 2.29 24.78
CA GLN A 126 -13.41 1.07 25.49
C GLN A 126 -14.86 1.17 25.99
N VAL A 127 -15.73 0.28 25.51
CA VAL A 127 -17.08 0.12 26.07
C VAL A 127 -16.92 -0.24 27.55
N PRO A 128 -17.57 0.45 28.51
CA PRO A 128 -17.49 0.03 29.90
C PRO A 128 -18.18 -1.33 30.02
N LEU A 129 -17.47 -2.30 30.61
CA LEU A 129 -18.10 -3.51 31.14
C LEU A 129 -19.10 -3.05 32.22
N ILE A 130 -20.38 -3.31 32.01
CA ILE A 130 -21.40 -3.32 33.08
C ILE A 130 -21.86 -4.76 33.21
#